data_AF-A0A9R1DTK2-F1
#
_entry.id   AF-A0A9R1DTK2-F1
#
_cell.length_a   1.000
_cell.length_b   1.000
_cell.length_c   1.000
_cell.angle_alpha   90.00
_cell.angle_beta   90.00
_cell.angle_gamma   90.00
#
_symmetry.space_group_name_H-M   'P 1'
#
loop_
_entity.id
_entity.type
_entity.pdbx_description
1 polymer ?
#
loop_
_entity_poly.entity_id
_entity_poly.type
_entity_poly.pdbx_seq_one_letter_code
_entity_poly.pdbx_strand_id
1 'polypeptide(L)'
;MARIAAPWVALLLVLVSLLASAAATSSGEPHCCVDHHVWGNALENKGCKREEKDDECDAWCQSACRGGECKRRDRLHYCHCYC
;
A
#
# COMPACT_ATOMS: atom_id res chain seq x y z
N MET A 1 -32.98 -39.81 7.58
CA MET A 1 -32.31 -39.82 8.90
C MET A 1 -31.42 -38.58 8.97
N ALA A 2 -31.88 -37.52 9.64
CA ALA A 2 -31.07 -36.33 9.88
C ALA A 2 -30.14 -36.63 11.05
N ARG A 3 -28.84 -36.73 10.80
CA ARG A 3 -27.81 -36.91 11.84
C ARG A 3 -26.75 -35.84 11.68
N ILE A 4 -27.02 -34.72 12.35
CA ILE A 4 -26.09 -33.86 13.09
C ILE A 4 -24.62 -34.13 12.78
N ALA A 5 -24.11 -33.48 11.74
CA ALA A 5 -22.69 -33.23 11.50
C ALA A 5 -22.65 -31.82 10.91
N ALA A 6 -21.88 -30.85 11.37
CA ALA A 6 -20.86 -30.82 12.40
C ALA A 6 -20.73 -29.34 12.79
N PRO A 7 -21.09 -28.92 14.02
CA PRO A 7 -20.90 -27.52 14.45
C PRO A 7 -19.43 -27.09 14.39
N TRP A 8 -18.53 -28.07 14.28
CA TRP A 8 -17.09 -27.93 14.18
C TRP A 8 -16.65 -27.33 12.84
N VAL A 9 -17.39 -27.62 11.76
CA VAL A 9 -17.11 -27.06 10.42
C VAL A 9 -17.46 -25.58 10.39
N ALA A 10 -18.58 -25.20 11.00
CA ALA A 10 -18.96 -23.79 11.14
C ALA A 10 -17.96 -23.03 12.04
N LEU A 11 -17.52 -23.65 13.14
CA LEU A 11 -16.52 -23.06 14.03
C LEU A 11 -15.14 -22.90 13.36
N LEU A 12 -14.70 -23.89 12.57
CA LEU A 12 -13.48 -23.82 11.76
C LEU A 12 -13.56 -22.72 10.70
N LEU A 13 -14.70 -22.58 10.01
CA LEU A 13 -14.92 -21.51 9.03
C LEU A 13 -14.85 -20.12 9.67
N VAL A 14 -15.41 -19.95 10.86
CA VAL A 14 -15.34 -18.69 11.61
C VAL A 14 -13.91 -18.39 12.05
N LEU A 15 -13.15 -19.38 12.54
CA LEU A 15 -11.74 -19.23 12.92
C LEU A 15 -10.85 -18.81 11.73
N VAL A 16 -11.03 -19.42 10.55
CA VAL A 16 -10.31 -19.05 9.33
C VAL A 16 -10.62 -17.61 8.89
N SER A 17 -11.87 -17.17 9.07
CA SER A 17 -12.30 -15.81 8.72
C SER A 17 -11.67 -14.75 9.63
N LEU A 18 -11.49 -15.04 10.93
CA LEU A 18 -10.89 -14.10 11.88
C LEU A 18 -9.37 -13.92 11.66
N LEU A 19 -8.65 -14.96 11.24
CA LEU A 19 -7.21 -14.87 10.94
C LEU A 19 -6.91 -13.99 9.71
N ALA A 20 -7.83 -13.91 8.74
CA ALA A 20 -7.67 -13.06 7.56
C ALA A 20 -7.76 -11.55 7.87
N SER A 21 -8.32 -11.17 9.02
CA SER A 21 -8.54 -9.75 9.38
C SER A 21 -7.40 -9.14 10.20
N ALA A 22 -6.36 -9.90 10.54
CA ALA A 22 -5.24 -9.42 11.37
C ALA A 22 -4.07 -8.82 10.56
N ALA A 23 -4.10 -8.87 9.23
CA ALA A 23 -3.08 -8.28 8.36
C ALA A 23 -3.45 -6.83 7.98
N ALA A 24 -3.68 -5.98 8.98
CA ALA A 24 -3.72 -4.52 8.78
C ALA A 24 -2.97 -3.82 9.93
N THR A 25 -1.89 -4.43 10.42
CA THR A 25 -0.87 -3.66 11.11
C THR A 25 -0.14 -2.88 10.01
N SER A 26 -0.64 -1.69 9.70
CA SER A 26 0.18 -0.63 9.11
C SER A 26 1.27 -0.30 10.13
N SER A 27 2.27 -1.18 10.23
CA SER A 27 3.62 -0.79 10.58
C SER A 27 4.05 0.08 9.41
N GLY A 28 3.57 1.33 9.35
CA GLY A 28 3.72 2.19 8.20
C GLY A 28 5.18 2.16 7.81
N GLU A 29 5.48 1.54 6.67
CA GLU A 29 6.79 1.65 6.08
C GLU A 29 7.06 3.16 6.04
N PRO A 30 8.23 3.64 6.50
CA PRO A 30 8.42 5.05 6.86
C PRO A 30 8.20 6.05 5.72
N HIS A 31 7.93 5.57 4.50
CA HIS A 31 7.66 6.36 3.31
C HIS A 31 6.22 6.21 2.76
N CYS A 32 5.37 5.34 3.30
CA CYS A 32 3.96 5.27 2.88
C CYS A 32 3.14 6.40 3.55
N CYS A 33 2.06 6.82 2.90
CA CYS A 33 1.16 7.90 3.33
C CYS A 33 1.81 9.30 3.39
N VAL A 34 2.92 9.52 2.68
CA VAL A 34 3.74 10.73 2.77
C VAL A 34 4.06 11.27 1.38
N ASP A 35 4.17 12.60 1.26
CA ASP A 35 4.63 13.30 0.06
C ASP A 35 6.17 13.39 0.06
N HIS A 36 6.81 12.82 -0.96
CA HIS A 36 8.26 12.81 -1.13
C HIS A 36 8.68 13.76 -2.25
N HIS A 37 9.37 14.84 -1.89
CA HIS A 37 9.96 15.74 -2.90
C HIS A 37 11.18 15.11 -3.58
N VAL A 38 11.85 14.19 -2.89
CA VAL A 38 13.00 13.43 -3.39
C VAL A 38 12.76 11.98 -3.03
N TRP A 39 12.85 11.08 -4.01
CA TRP A 39 12.48 9.69 -3.87
C TRP A 39 13.31 8.81 -4.82
N GLY A 40 13.29 7.49 -4.63
CA GLY A 40 14.12 6.56 -5.40
C GLY A 40 15.61 6.92 -5.34
N ASN A 41 16.27 6.95 -6.50
CA ASN A 41 17.63 7.48 -6.62
C ASN A 41 17.58 9.02 -6.56
N ALA A 42 17.90 9.58 -5.39
CA ALA A 42 17.83 11.01 -5.09
C ALA A 42 18.61 11.94 -6.04
N LEU A 43 19.56 11.38 -6.82
CA LEU A 43 20.29 12.11 -7.85
C LEU A 43 19.46 12.34 -9.13
N GLU A 44 18.52 11.44 -9.43
CA GLU A 44 17.73 11.45 -10.67
C GLU A 44 16.30 11.96 -10.43
N ASN A 45 15.73 11.72 -9.24
CA ASN A 45 14.32 11.95 -8.93
C ASN A 45 14.10 13.02 -7.87
N LYS A 46 14.34 14.28 -8.26
CA LYS A 46 13.80 15.48 -7.58
C LYS A 46 12.43 15.84 -8.14
N GLY A 47 11.40 15.31 -7.50
CA GLY A 47 9.99 15.51 -7.85
C GLY A 47 9.57 14.86 -9.17
N CYS A 48 8.28 14.94 -9.44
CA CYS A 48 7.65 14.41 -10.64
C CYS A 48 7.38 15.48 -11.70
N LYS A 49 8.43 16.08 -12.26
CA LYS A 49 8.27 17.15 -13.26
C LYS A 49 7.85 16.66 -14.65
N ARG A 50 7.95 15.35 -14.93
CA ARG A 50 7.61 14.73 -16.22
C ARG A 50 6.58 13.63 -15.98
N GLU A 51 5.70 13.41 -16.95
CA GLU A 51 4.70 12.33 -16.91
C GLU A 51 5.35 10.93 -16.80
N GLU A 52 6.50 10.70 -17.46
CA GLU A 52 7.29 9.46 -17.30
C GLU A 52 7.66 9.14 -15.85
N LYS A 53 7.70 10.15 -14.96
CA LYS A 53 8.05 9.94 -13.56
C LYS A 53 6.87 9.48 -12.70
N ASP A 54 5.65 9.45 -13.24
CA ASP A 54 4.48 8.92 -12.55
C ASP A 54 4.57 7.40 -12.42
N ASP A 55 4.85 6.69 -13.51
CA ASP A 55 5.08 5.24 -13.50
C ASP A 55 6.27 4.86 -12.61
N GLU A 56 7.35 5.65 -12.64
CA GLU A 56 8.50 5.45 -11.75
C GLU A 56 8.14 5.68 -10.27
N CYS A 57 7.32 6.69 -9.97
CA CYS A 57 6.85 7.00 -8.61
C CYS A 57 5.99 5.85 -8.08
N ASP A 58 5.05 5.40 -8.90
CA ASP A 58 4.20 4.26 -8.58
C ASP A 58 5.04 3.00 -8.33
N ALA A 59 5.96 2.66 -9.25
CA ALA A 59 6.84 1.51 -9.10
C ALA A 59 7.73 1.58 -7.84
N TRP A 60 8.24 2.78 -7.49
CA TRP A 60 9.01 2.98 -6.26
C TRP A 60 8.14 2.72 -5.02
N CYS A 61 6.94 3.29 -4.98
CA CYS A 61 6.01 3.10 -3.87
C CYS A 61 5.48 1.66 -3.78
N GLN A 62 5.23 0.95 -4.89
CA GLN A 62 4.69 -0.42 -4.90
C GLN A 62 5.60 -1.44 -4.19
N SER A 63 6.88 -1.12 -3.99
CA SER A 63 7.80 -2.00 -3.25
C SER A 63 7.41 -2.23 -1.78
N ALA A 64 6.65 -1.31 -1.20
CA ALA A 64 6.30 -1.28 0.22
C ALA A 64 4.91 -0.69 0.54
N CYS A 65 4.31 0.00 -0.42
CA CYS A 65 3.08 0.77 -0.29
C CYS A 65 2.06 0.31 -1.35
N ARG A 66 0.84 0.86 -1.35
CA ARG A 66 -0.22 0.54 -2.33
C ARG A 66 0.01 1.15 -3.73
N GLY A 67 1.24 1.53 -4.04
CA GLY A 67 1.57 2.36 -5.18
C GLY A 67 1.61 3.84 -4.83
N GLY A 68 1.76 4.66 -5.85
CA GLY A 68 1.97 6.09 -5.69
C GLY A 68 1.57 6.91 -6.90
N GLU A 69 1.42 8.21 -6.69
CA GLU A 69 1.14 9.14 -7.78
C GLU A 69 1.89 10.46 -7.59
N CYS A 70 2.12 11.13 -8.70
CA CYS A 70 2.77 12.42 -8.73
C CYS A 70 1.77 13.57 -8.47
N LYS A 71 1.91 14.22 -7.31
CA LYS A 71 1.09 15.37 -6.91
C LYS A 71 1.85 16.68 -7.04
N ARG A 72 1.13 17.75 -7.41
CA ARG A 72 1.64 19.13 -7.32
C ARG A 72 1.11 19.82 -6.06
N ARG A 73 2.01 20.31 -5.21
CA ARG A 73 1.72 21.11 -4.01
C ARG A 73 2.62 22.34 -4.01
N ASP A 74 2.07 23.54 -3.82
CA ASP A 74 2.84 24.79 -3.75
C ASP A 74 3.87 24.99 -4.88
N ARG A 75 3.48 24.64 -6.11
CA ARG A 75 4.31 24.67 -7.35
C ARG A 75 5.48 23.67 -7.37
N LEU A 76 5.63 22.84 -6.34
CA LEU A 76 6.56 21.72 -6.28
C LEU A 76 5.84 20.42 -6.64
N HIS A 77 6.61 19.47 -7.16
CA HIS A 77 6.11 18.14 -7.54
C HIS A 77 6.61 17.12 -6.53
N TYR A 78 5.71 16.29 -6.02
CA TYR A 78 5.98 15.27 -5.01
C TYR A 78 5.49 13.92 -5.52
N CYS A 79 6.19 12.86 -5.14
CA CYS A 79 5.66 11.50 -5.25
C CYS A 79 4.93 11.17 -3.95
N HIS A 80 3.64 10.88 -4.03
CA HIS A 80 2.81 10.50 -2.88
C HIS A 80 2.64 8.98 -2.87
N CYS A 81 3.19 8.30 -1.87
CA CYS A 81 2.94 6.86 -1.70
C CYS A 81 1.67 6.62 -0.89
N TYR A 82 0.81 5.73 -1.37
CA TYR A 82 -0.45 5.38 -0.71
C TYR A 82 -0.30 4.30 0.35
N CYS A 83 -1.06 4.42 1.44
CA CYS A 83 -1.43 3.28 2.28
C CYS A 83 -2.70 2.60 1.72
#